data_AF-A0A0M4Q474-F1
#
_entry.id   AF-A0A0M4Q474-F1
#
_cell.length_a   1.000
_cell.length_b   1.000
_cell.length_c   1.000
_cell.angle_alpha   90.00
_cell.angle_beta   90.00
_cell.angle_gamma   90.00
#
_symmetry.space_group_name_H-M   'P 1'
#
loop_
_entity.id
_entity.type
_entity.pdbx_description
1 polymer ?
#
loop_
_entity_poly.entity_id
_entity_poly.type
_entity_poly.pdbx_seq_one_letter_code
_entity_poly.pdbx_strand_id
1 'polypeptide(L)'
;MASPTRRTIPGGSLYRTEKITLIDEHIDHMRRSGRAHSTMVRRRMVLTFLAEFLGHDPADATLDELDRWQASLVSVPQIQWKTAMIRPYYAYLQARGYRPDDPARLLPRPRPKFKVRTPMSDEDLFAAVLAAPMPVLAMLLFGGWSGMRATEIAGLHREDFHREPYGAGAFGRPATPPAPAPLGDEPAGTCWATVTGKGGDQRAVPIPGWVWQRLAPELPETGPLFVKTNRGGAVAGEQMGAHNITDRVGDFLAKLGIDDRLHSLRHRVATAAWRATGDVRVVQQLLGHANLAVLHVYTHVHSDAVAAAAEAIPRPAWPDTVGGQPIDPVPA
;
A
#
# COMPACT_ATOMS: atom_id res chain seq x y z
N MET A 1 -45.02 38.05 -4.89
CA MET A 1 -45.01 36.88 -3.99
C MET A 1 -45.49 35.68 -4.79
N ALA A 2 -44.57 34.83 -5.24
CA ALA A 2 -44.90 33.56 -5.89
C ALA A 2 -44.32 32.43 -5.04
N SER A 3 -45.20 31.56 -4.53
CA SER A 3 -44.83 30.40 -3.70
C SER A 3 -44.01 29.39 -4.49
N PRO A 4 -42.89 28.86 -3.97
CA PRO A 4 -42.19 27.77 -4.61
C PRO A 4 -42.93 26.45 -4.36
N THR A 5 -43.27 25.78 -5.45
CA THR A 5 -43.93 24.47 -5.55
C THR A 5 -43.16 23.39 -4.77
N ARG A 6 -43.87 22.71 -3.85
CA ARG A 6 -43.40 21.57 -3.07
C ARG A 6 -43.32 20.31 -3.94
N ARG A 7 -42.20 19.59 -3.91
CA ARG A 7 -42.14 18.15 -4.19
C ARG A 7 -41.54 17.43 -2.99
N THR A 8 -42.29 16.48 -2.45
CA THR A 8 -41.95 15.62 -1.32
C THR A 8 -41.23 14.35 -1.82
N ILE A 9 -40.19 13.91 -1.11
CA ILE A 9 -39.62 12.55 -1.19
C ILE A 9 -39.70 11.94 0.23
N PRO A 10 -39.98 10.63 0.39
CA PRO A 10 -40.13 9.99 1.70
C PRO A 10 -38.79 9.91 2.43
N GLY A 11 -38.72 10.34 3.70
CA GLY A 11 -37.52 10.19 4.54
C GLY A 11 -37.13 11.36 5.46
N GLY A 12 -37.93 12.43 5.53
CA GLY A 12 -38.02 13.33 6.70
C GLY A 12 -36.71 13.95 7.23
N SER A 13 -36.27 15.07 6.65
CA SER A 13 -35.89 16.27 7.41
C SER A 13 -35.83 17.48 6.47
N LEU A 14 -36.47 18.57 6.87
CA LEU A 14 -36.56 19.82 6.12
C LEU A 14 -35.22 20.58 6.23
N TYR A 15 -34.37 20.53 5.21
CA TYR A 15 -33.22 21.44 5.10
C TYR A 15 -33.40 22.38 3.91
N ARG A 16 -33.20 23.67 4.19
CA ARG A 16 -33.36 24.82 3.28
C ARG A 16 -32.55 24.60 2.00
N THR A 17 -33.21 24.77 0.86
CA THR A 17 -32.78 24.41 -0.50
C THR A 17 -31.63 25.28 -1.05
N GLU A 18 -30.42 25.22 -0.46
CA GLU A 18 -29.23 25.89 -1.02
C GLU A 18 -27.84 25.39 -0.54
N LYS A 19 -27.72 24.25 0.14
CA LYS A 19 -26.42 23.67 0.53
C LYS A 19 -26.21 22.29 -0.09
N ILE A 20 -25.63 22.23 -1.29
CA ILE A 20 -24.67 21.16 -1.57
C ILE A 20 -23.55 21.42 -0.56
N THR A 21 -23.25 20.46 0.32
CA THR A 21 -22.30 20.70 1.41
C THR A 21 -20.97 21.19 0.81
N LEU A 22 -20.38 22.28 1.34
CA LEU A 22 -19.11 22.81 0.81
C LEU A 22 -17.98 21.77 0.88
N ILE A 23 -18.16 20.74 1.74
CA ILE A 23 -17.35 19.52 1.76
C ILE A 23 -17.44 18.79 0.42
N ASP A 24 -18.63 18.52 -0.11
CA ASP A 24 -18.81 17.84 -1.40
C ASP A 24 -18.17 18.62 -2.55
N GLU A 25 -18.37 19.93 -2.58
CA GLU A 25 -17.76 20.80 -3.59
C GLU A 25 -16.23 20.77 -3.50
N HIS A 26 -15.66 20.83 -2.30
CA HIS A 26 -14.23 20.69 -2.09
C HIS A 26 -13.70 19.32 -2.53
N ILE A 27 -14.43 18.24 -2.23
CA ILE A 27 -14.05 16.90 -2.67
C ILE A 27 -14.11 16.79 -4.20
N ASP A 28 -15.11 17.37 -4.86
CA ASP A 28 -15.15 17.42 -6.33
C ASP A 28 -14.03 18.29 -6.92
N HIS A 29 -13.70 19.42 -6.29
CA HIS A 29 -12.54 20.24 -6.67
C HIS A 29 -11.24 19.43 -6.56
N MET A 30 -11.06 18.66 -5.47
CA MET A 30 -9.92 17.76 -5.32
C MET A 30 -9.86 16.70 -6.41
N ARG A 31 -11.00 16.10 -6.76
CA ARG A 31 -11.12 15.11 -7.84
C ARG A 31 -10.68 15.70 -9.17
N ARG A 32 -11.22 16.86 -9.54
CA ARG A 32 -10.87 17.58 -10.77
C ARG A 32 -9.42 18.05 -10.79
N SER A 33 -8.84 18.32 -9.62
CA SER A 33 -7.42 18.66 -9.45
C SER A 33 -6.50 17.43 -9.42
N GLY A 34 -6.98 16.24 -9.79
CA GLY A 34 -6.17 15.03 -9.87
C GLY A 34 -5.70 14.48 -8.52
N ARG A 35 -6.35 14.82 -7.41
CA ARG A 35 -5.96 14.28 -6.09
C ARG A 35 -6.36 12.81 -5.99
N ALA A 36 -5.48 12.01 -5.39
CA ALA A 36 -5.73 10.57 -5.18
C ALA A 36 -7.04 10.31 -4.41
N HIS A 37 -7.79 9.29 -4.84
CA HIS A 37 -9.06 8.90 -4.23
C HIS A 37 -8.96 8.69 -2.71
N SER A 38 -7.91 8.02 -2.24
CA SER A 38 -7.67 7.81 -0.81
C SER A 38 -7.57 9.12 -0.01
N THR A 39 -7.03 10.18 -0.63
CA THR A 39 -6.85 11.48 0.03
C THR A 39 -8.20 12.18 0.14
N MET A 40 -9.05 12.06 -0.88
CA MET A 40 -10.43 12.56 -0.85
C MET A 40 -11.25 11.87 0.24
N VAL A 41 -11.22 10.54 0.29
CA VAL A 41 -11.92 9.75 1.32
C VAL A 41 -11.48 10.13 2.73
N ARG A 42 -10.16 10.22 2.97
CA ARG A 42 -9.62 10.60 4.29
C ARG A 42 -9.99 12.03 4.67
N ARG A 43 -9.94 12.97 3.74
CA ARG A 43 -10.32 14.36 4.02
C ARG A 43 -11.81 14.47 4.36
N ARG A 44 -12.68 13.83 3.58
CA ARG A 44 -14.11 13.77 3.85
C ARG A 44 -14.38 13.23 5.26
N MET A 45 -13.82 12.07 5.58
CA MET A 45 -13.95 11.46 6.91
C MET A 45 -13.57 12.43 8.04
N VAL A 46 -12.43 13.11 7.95
CA VAL A 46 -12.00 14.04 9.01
C VAL A 46 -12.91 15.27 9.08
N LEU A 47 -13.38 15.79 7.95
CA LEU A 47 -14.34 16.90 7.93
C LEU A 47 -15.71 16.50 8.50
N THR A 48 -16.15 15.26 8.28
CA THR A 48 -17.36 14.70 8.90
C THR A 48 -17.20 14.58 10.41
N PHE A 49 -16.07 14.02 10.90
CA PHE A 49 -15.79 13.98 12.35
C PHE A 49 -15.67 15.37 12.97
N LEU A 50 -15.19 16.36 12.21
CA LEU A 50 -15.19 17.74 12.66
C LEU A 50 -16.63 18.28 12.75
N ALA A 51 -17.47 18.06 11.74
CA ALA A 51 -18.87 18.47 11.77
C ALA A 51 -19.62 17.87 12.98
N GLU A 52 -19.39 16.59 13.27
CA GLU A 52 -19.94 15.91 14.45
C GLU A 52 -19.49 16.55 15.76
N PHE A 53 -18.20 16.89 15.88
CA PHE A 53 -17.68 17.57 17.07
C PHE A 53 -18.25 18.98 17.25
N LEU A 54 -18.42 19.73 16.15
CA LEU A 54 -18.94 21.09 16.16
C LEU A 54 -20.46 21.15 16.39
N GLY A 55 -21.19 20.12 15.96
CA GLY A 55 -22.65 20.13 15.93
C GLY A 55 -23.26 20.98 14.82
N HIS A 56 -22.43 21.51 13.91
CA HIS A 56 -22.84 22.30 12.74
C HIS A 56 -21.85 22.14 11.57
N ASP A 57 -22.14 22.83 10.47
CA ASP A 57 -21.31 22.77 9.25
C ASP A 57 -19.88 23.28 9.54
N PRO A 58 -18.82 22.51 9.20
CA PRO A 58 -17.44 22.96 9.35
C PRO A 58 -17.12 24.24 8.58
N ALA A 59 -17.89 24.56 7.53
CA ALA A 59 -17.76 25.84 6.82
C ALA A 59 -18.02 27.04 7.72
N ASP A 60 -18.72 26.89 8.85
CA ASP A 60 -19.06 27.98 9.77
C ASP A 60 -18.16 27.98 11.03
N ALA A 61 -17.17 27.08 11.11
CA ALA A 61 -16.30 26.96 12.28
C ALA A 61 -15.45 28.22 12.55
N THR A 62 -15.33 28.56 13.82
CA THR A 62 -14.45 29.62 14.35
C THR A 62 -13.08 29.07 14.74
N LEU A 63 -12.08 29.94 14.93
CA LEU A 63 -10.76 29.54 15.44
C LEU A 63 -10.88 28.82 16.80
N ASP A 64 -11.63 29.39 17.74
CA ASP A 64 -11.80 28.84 19.10
C ASP A 64 -12.43 27.44 19.08
N GLU A 65 -13.37 27.20 18.17
CA GLU A 65 -13.95 25.87 17.95
C GLU A 65 -12.94 24.87 17.40
N LEU A 66 -12.11 25.30 16.45
CA LEU A 66 -11.05 24.45 15.90
C LEU A 66 -9.94 24.18 16.92
N ASP A 67 -9.63 25.13 17.80
CA ASP A 67 -8.68 24.93 18.91
C ASP A 67 -9.25 23.94 19.93
N ARG A 68 -10.53 24.07 20.33
CA ARG A 68 -11.20 23.08 21.20
C ARG A 68 -11.23 21.69 20.56
N TRP A 69 -11.53 21.61 19.28
CA TRP A 69 -11.49 20.35 18.53
C TRP A 69 -10.08 19.76 18.52
N GLN A 70 -9.05 20.56 18.25
CA GLN A 70 -7.69 20.06 18.20
C GLN A 70 -7.18 19.63 19.58
N ALA A 71 -7.56 20.36 20.64
CA ALA A 71 -7.27 20.00 22.03
C ALA A 71 -7.92 18.67 22.46
N SER A 72 -9.02 18.25 21.83
CA SER A 72 -9.63 16.94 22.07
C SER A 72 -8.81 15.76 21.51
N LEU A 73 -7.77 16.02 20.70
CA LEU A 73 -6.99 14.99 20.04
C LEU A 73 -5.86 14.47 20.94
N VAL A 74 -5.85 13.16 21.17
CA VAL A 74 -5.02 12.51 22.20
C VAL A 74 -3.53 12.38 21.90
N SER A 75 -3.11 12.46 20.63
CA SER A 75 -1.70 12.21 20.26
C SER A 75 -1.16 13.18 19.22
N VAL A 76 0.15 13.46 19.30
CA VAL A 76 0.88 14.32 18.34
C VAL A 76 0.69 13.89 16.88
N PRO A 77 0.76 12.59 16.51
CA PRO A 77 0.46 12.14 15.16
C PRO A 77 -0.99 12.40 14.74
N GLN A 78 -1.95 12.19 15.64
CA GLN A 78 -3.36 12.46 15.38
C GLN A 78 -3.61 13.96 15.14
N ILE A 79 -3.04 14.82 15.98
CA ILE A 79 -3.09 16.28 15.83
C ILE A 79 -2.56 16.68 14.45
N GLN A 80 -1.35 16.23 14.09
CA GLN A 80 -0.76 16.56 12.79
C GLN A 80 -1.62 16.10 11.61
N TRP A 81 -2.02 14.83 11.62
CA TRP A 81 -2.72 14.23 10.50
C TRP A 81 -4.09 14.86 10.29
N LYS A 82 -4.91 14.96 11.35
CA LYS A 82 -6.25 15.55 11.23
C LYS A 82 -6.17 17.03 10.87
N THR A 83 -5.25 17.79 11.46
CA THR A 83 -5.03 19.20 11.11
C THR A 83 -4.62 19.37 9.65
N ALA A 84 -3.76 18.49 9.13
CA ALA A 84 -3.36 18.49 7.71
C ALA A 84 -4.52 18.13 6.76
N MET A 85 -5.55 17.42 7.23
CA MET A 85 -6.74 17.13 6.43
C MET A 85 -7.68 18.33 6.32
N ILE A 86 -7.86 19.11 7.38
CA ILE A 86 -8.83 20.21 7.41
C ILE A 86 -8.29 21.54 6.86
N ARG A 87 -6.99 21.85 7.04
CA ARG A 87 -6.45 23.14 6.61
C ARG A 87 -6.66 23.46 5.12
N PRO A 88 -6.44 22.51 4.19
CA PRO A 88 -6.67 22.81 2.77
C PRO A 88 -8.14 23.01 2.41
N TYR A 89 -9.08 22.61 3.27
CA TYR A 89 -10.49 22.93 3.12
C TYR A 89 -10.75 24.40 3.45
N TYR A 90 -10.28 24.90 4.58
CA TYR A 90 -10.44 26.32 4.93
C TYR A 90 -9.68 27.25 3.98
N ALA A 91 -8.48 26.87 3.53
CA ALA A 91 -7.77 27.59 2.48
C ALA A 91 -8.56 27.62 1.15
N TYR A 92 -9.25 26.53 0.80
CA TYR A 92 -10.14 26.49 -0.37
C TYR A 92 -11.34 27.44 -0.20
N LEU A 93 -11.98 27.43 0.97
CA LEU A 93 -13.12 28.31 1.25
C LEU A 93 -12.74 29.78 1.18
N GLN A 94 -11.59 30.15 1.75
CA GLN A 94 -11.07 31.51 1.67
C GLN A 94 -10.76 31.90 0.23
N ALA A 95 -10.05 31.05 -0.52
CA ALA A 95 -9.68 31.32 -1.92
C ALA A 95 -10.89 31.43 -2.86
N ARG A 96 -11.99 30.73 -2.55
CA ARG A 96 -13.25 30.81 -3.29
C ARG A 96 -14.15 31.98 -2.88
N GLY A 97 -13.79 32.72 -1.83
CA GLY A 97 -14.60 33.81 -1.30
C GLY A 97 -15.82 33.37 -0.50
N TYR A 98 -15.93 32.08 -0.15
CA TYR A 98 -17.00 31.60 0.74
C TYR A 98 -16.83 32.10 2.18
N ARG A 99 -15.60 32.48 2.53
CA ARG A 99 -15.24 33.06 3.83
C ARG A 99 -14.15 34.11 3.66
N PRO A 100 -14.13 35.17 4.49
CA PRO A 100 -13.05 36.15 4.47
C PRO A 100 -11.76 35.63 5.13
N ASP A 101 -11.87 34.64 6.01
CA ASP A 101 -10.80 34.15 6.90
C ASP A 101 -10.45 32.67 6.65
N ASP A 102 -9.28 32.25 7.14
CA ASP A 102 -8.87 30.84 7.29
C ASP A 102 -8.65 30.55 8.78
N PRO A 103 -9.68 30.06 9.51
CA PRO A 103 -9.58 29.79 10.94
C PRO A 103 -8.61 28.65 11.26
N ALA A 104 -8.27 27.80 10.29
CA ALA A 104 -7.34 26.70 10.50
C ALA A 104 -5.86 27.13 10.30
N ARG A 105 -5.61 28.37 9.88
CA ARG A 105 -4.27 28.87 9.51
C ARG A 105 -3.26 28.83 10.66
N LEU A 106 -3.71 29.05 11.89
CA LEU A 106 -2.84 29.12 13.07
C LEU A 106 -2.81 27.84 13.91
N LEU A 107 -3.62 26.84 13.56
CA LEU A 107 -3.64 25.57 14.28
C LEU A 107 -2.23 24.94 14.34
N PRO A 108 -1.74 24.57 15.54
CA PRO A 108 -0.40 24.04 15.71
C PRO A 108 -0.25 22.68 15.02
N ARG A 109 0.95 22.43 14.50
CA ARG A 109 1.35 21.17 13.86
C ARG A 109 2.67 20.72 14.47
N PRO A 110 2.65 20.15 15.69
CA PRO A 110 3.87 19.69 16.34
C PRO A 110 4.62 18.74 15.39
N ARG A 111 5.96 18.76 15.37
CA ARG A 111 6.72 17.77 14.59
C ARG A 111 6.76 16.46 15.39
N PRO A 112 6.46 15.30 14.78
CA PRO A 112 6.53 14.05 15.52
C PRO A 112 8.01 13.75 15.74
N LYS A 113 8.39 13.29 16.94
CA LYS A 113 9.71 12.70 17.12
C LYS A 113 9.74 11.44 16.25
N PHE A 114 10.60 11.42 15.24
CA PHE A 114 10.77 10.24 14.40
C PHE A 114 11.32 9.11 15.26
N LYS A 115 10.52 8.06 15.49
CA LYS A 115 11.05 6.78 15.96
C LYS A 115 11.49 6.03 14.72
N VAL A 116 12.80 5.86 14.55
CA VAL A 116 13.32 4.94 13.54
C VAL A 116 12.84 3.55 13.93
N ARG A 117 11.96 2.96 13.12
CA ARG A 117 11.65 1.53 13.25
C ARG A 117 12.81 0.79 12.59
N THR A 118 13.45 -0.09 13.35
CA THR A 118 14.44 -1.02 12.81
C THR A 118 13.73 -1.95 11.82
N PRO A 119 14.38 -2.36 10.71
CA PRO A 119 13.89 -3.46 9.90
C PRO A 119 13.65 -4.72 10.75
N MET A 120 12.70 -5.57 10.33
CA MET A 120 12.53 -6.90 10.94
C MET A 120 13.85 -7.66 10.85
N SER A 121 14.23 -8.35 11.93
CA SER A 121 15.45 -9.14 11.99
C SER A 121 15.35 -10.38 11.08
N ASP A 122 16.49 -10.92 10.66
CA ASP A 122 16.53 -12.18 9.90
C ASP A 122 16.02 -13.34 10.76
N GLU A 123 16.36 -13.36 12.04
CA GLU A 123 15.91 -14.36 13.01
C GLU A 123 14.39 -14.41 13.12
N ASP A 124 13.74 -13.27 13.33
CA ASP A 124 12.27 -13.17 13.44
C ASP A 124 11.59 -13.56 12.13
N LEU A 125 12.09 -13.08 10.99
CA LEU A 125 11.52 -13.41 9.69
C LEU A 125 11.66 -14.92 9.40
N PHE A 126 12.81 -15.50 9.70
CA PHE A 126 13.08 -16.91 9.45
C PHE A 126 12.20 -17.79 10.34
N ALA A 127 12.08 -17.46 11.63
CA ALA A 127 11.15 -18.12 12.53
C ALA A 127 9.69 -18.02 12.03
N ALA A 128 9.28 -16.83 11.56
CA ALA A 128 7.95 -16.61 11.03
C ALA A 128 7.65 -17.44 9.79
N VAL A 129 8.53 -17.47 8.78
CA VAL A 129 8.28 -18.25 7.56
C VAL A 129 8.34 -19.76 7.78
N LEU A 130 9.16 -20.24 8.71
CA LEU A 130 9.21 -21.67 9.05
C LEU A 130 7.93 -22.13 9.76
N ALA A 131 7.26 -21.25 10.50
CA ALA A 131 6.01 -21.55 11.21
C ALA A 131 4.73 -21.22 10.42
N ALA A 132 4.83 -20.46 9.32
CA ALA A 132 3.67 -19.88 8.65
C ALA A 132 2.91 -20.92 7.79
N PRO A 133 1.58 -21.05 7.95
CA PRO A 133 0.76 -21.79 7.01
C PRO A 133 0.46 -20.94 5.76
N MET A 134 0.02 -21.58 4.68
CA MET A 134 -0.63 -20.85 3.59
C MET A 134 -1.96 -20.22 4.06
N PRO A 135 -2.34 -19.03 3.56
CA PRO A 135 -1.60 -18.20 2.60
C PRO A 135 -0.61 -17.20 3.25
N VAL A 136 -0.44 -17.22 4.57
CA VAL A 136 0.44 -16.27 5.29
C VAL A 136 1.90 -16.43 4.88
N LEU A 137 2.34 -17.67 4.64
CA LEU A 137 3.68 -17.97 4.13
C LEU A 137 3.99 -17.19 2.83
N ALA A 138 3.08 -17.25 1.84
CA ALA A 138 3.24 -16.50 0.59
C ALA A 138 3.31 -14.99 0.82
N MET A 139 2.47 -14.44 1.72
CA MET A 139 2.49 -13.01 2.05
C MET A 139 3.83 -12.59 2.68
N LEU A 140 4.38 -13.40 3.59
CA LEU A 140 5.68 -13.17 4.22
C LEU A 140 6.81 -13.27 3.21
N LEU A 141 6.80 -14.28 2.33
CA LEU A 141 7.85 -14.47 1.33
C LEU A 141 7.86 -13.36 0.28
N PHE A 142 6.71 -12.99 -0.30
CA PHE A 142 6.62 -11.87 -1.24
C PHE A 142 6.99 -10.52 -0.60
N GLY A 143 6.62 -10.30 0.66
CA GLY A 143 7.01 -9.09 1.39
C GLY A 143 8.50 -9.07 1.78
N GLY A 144 9.03 -10.23 2.21
CA GLY A 144 10.33 -10.40 2.85
C GLY A 144 11.51 -10.56 1.89
N TRP A 145 11.27 -10.93 0.63
CA TRP A 145 12.30 -11.13 -0.38
C TRP A 145 12.06 -10.39 -1.70
N SER A 146 10.83 -10.02 -2.01
CA SER A 146 10.50 -9.19 -3.19
C SER A 146 10.12 -7.75 -2.83
N GLY A 147 10.00 -7.43 -1.53
CA GLY A 147 9.68 -6.08 -1.06
C GLY A 147 8.31 -5.58 -1.52
N MET A 148 7.39 -6.48 -1.89
CA MET A 148 6.08 -6.12 -2.39
C MET A 148 5.24 -5.44 -1.30
N ARG A 149 4.42 -4.46 -1.69
CA ARG A 149 3.47 -3.80 -0.78
C ARG A 149 2.25 -4.69 -0.54
N ALA A 150 1.54 -4.50 0.57
CA ALA A 150 0.29 -5.21 0.86
C ALA A 150 -0.74 -5.09 -0.28
N THR A 151 -0.82 -3.93 -0.93
CA THR A 151 -1.70 -3.70 -2.09
C THR A 151 -1.26 -4.46 -3.34
N GLU A 152 0.06 -4.59 -3.53
CA GLU A 152 0.63 -5.34 -4.65
C GLU A 152 0.37 -6.84 -4.42
N ILE A 153 0.66 -7.36 -3.22
CA ILE A 153 0.42 -8.76 -2.84
C ILE A 153 -1.07 -9.11 -2.95
N ALA A 154 -1.95 -8.28 -2.38
CA ALA A 154 -3.40 -8.49 -2.47
C ALA A 154 -3.89 -8.61 -3.92
N GLY A 155 -3.26 -7.84 -4.82
CA GLY A 155 -3.59 -7.72 -6.23
C GLY A 155 -3.09 -8.86 -7.12
N LEU A 156 -2.28 -9.80 -6.61
CA LEU A 156 -1.59 -10.80 -7.43
C LEU A 156 -2.54 -11.86 -7.99
N HIS A 157 -2.33 -12.15 -9.27
CA HIS A 157 -2.92 -13.22 -10.06
C HIS A 157 -1.86 -14.20 -10.55
N ARG A 158 -2.24 -15.45 -10.83
CA ARG A 158 -1.29 -16.46 -11.31
C ARG A 158 -0.67 -16.08 -12.65
N GLU A 159 -1.42 -15.32 -13.45
CA GLU A 159 -1.03 -14.80 -14.76
C GLU A 159 -0.01 -13.67 -14.68
N ASP A 160 0.21 -13.07 -13.50
CA ASP A 160 1.17 -11.97 -13.33
C ASP A 160 2.63 -12.44 -13.29
N PHE A 161 2.87 -13.75 -13.21
CA PHE A 161 4.20 -14.33 -13.04
C PHE A 161 4.79 -14.79 -14.37
N HIS A 162 6.03 -14.39 -14.66
CA HIS A 162 6.72 -14.58 -15.93
C HIS A 162 8.21 -14.92 -15.71
N ARG A 163 8.88 -15.46 -16.73
CA ARG A 163 10.33 -15.75 -16.69
C ARG A 163 11.21 -14.52 -16.91
N GLU A 164 10.68 -13.49 -17.56
CA GLU A 164 11.39 -12.26 -17.90
C GLU A 164 10.62 -11.04 -17.37
N PRO A 165 11.30 -9.92 -17.10
CA PRO A 165 10.64 -8.71 -16.62
C PRO A 165 9.65 -8.17 -17.68
N TYR A 166 8.37 -8.11 -17.33
CA TYR A 166 7.30 -7.55 -18.17
C TYR A 166 6.65 -6.34 -17.48
N GLY A 167 6.23 -5.34 -18.28
CA GLY A 167 5.45 -4.19 -17.77
C GLY A 167 6.25 -3.02 -17.16
N ALA A 168 7.56 -2.88 -17.41
CA ALA A 168 8.36 -1.77 -16.90
C ALA A 168 8.30 -0.53 -17.84
N GLY A 169 7.63 0.53 -17.39
CA GLY A 169 7.70 1.85 -18.02
C GLY A 169 9.10 2.44 -17.97
N ALA A 170 9.88 2.18 -19.03
CA ALA A 170 10.94 3.00 -19.63
C ALA A 170 11.41 2.40 -20.97
N PHE A 171 11.07 1.15 -21.27
CA PHE A 171 11.32 0.51 -22.56
C PHE A 171 10.03 -0.09 -23.10
N GLY A 172 9.86 0.00 -24.42
CA GLY A 172 8.62 -0.26 -25.15
C GLY A 172 7.86 -1.49 -24.67
N ARG A 173 6.55 -1.30 -24.53
CA ARG A 173 5.53 -2.32 -24.33
C ARG A 173 5.75 -3.48 -25.34
N PRO A 174 6.13 -4.71 -24.93
CA PRO A 174 5.85 -5.86 -25.76
C PRO A 174 4.32 -5.94 -25.85
N ALA A 175 3.78 -6.03 -27.06
CA ALA A 175 2.34 -5.99 -27.31
C ALA A 175 1.59 -7.26 -26.81
N THR A 176 2.27 -8.14 -26.07
CA THR A 176 1.73 -9.39 -25.53
C THR A 176 2.48 -9.73 -24.23
N PRO A 177 1.79 -10.07 -23.14
CA PRO A 177 2.45 -10.62 -21.95
C PRO A 177 3.24 -11.87 -22.35
N PRO A 178 4.50 -12.02 -21.91
CA PRO A 178 5.19 -13.28 -22.09
C PRO A 178 4.38 -14.40 -21.43
N ALA A 179 4.53 -15.62 -21.96
CA ALA A 179 3.84 -16.78 -21.41
C ALA A 179 4.04 -16.83 -19.89
N PRO A 180 2.97 -17.12 -19.12
CA PRO A 180 3.09 -17.25 -17.68
C PRO A 180 4.16 -18.29 -17.35
N ALA A 181 4.90 -18.09 -16.26
CA ALA A 181 5.90 -19.04 -15.82
C ALA A 181 5.24 -20.41 -15.62
N PRO A 182 5.71 -21.50 -16.28
CA PRO A 182 5.09 -22.81 -16.15
C PRO A 182 5.08 -23.28 -14.69
N LEU A 183 4.02 -24.01 -14.30
CA LEU A 183 4.04 -24.81 -13.07
C LEU A 183 4.87 -26.06 -13.39
N GLY A 184 6.06 -26.18 -12.80
CA GLY A 184 6.90 -27.37 -12.94
C GLY A 184 8.38 -27.06 -12.96
N ASP A 185 9.03 -27.53 -11.91
CA ASP A 185 10.45 -27.77 -11.65
C ASP A 185 11.41 -27.53 -12.83
N GLU A 186 12.00 -26.34 -12.85
CA GLU A 186 13.46 -26.13 -12.89
C GLU A 186 13.76 -24.69 -12.45
N PRO A 187 14.71 -24.48 -11.52
CA PRO A 187 15.23 -23.16 -11.26
C PRO A 187 16.67 -23.05 -11.75
N ALA A 188 16.93 -22.08 -12.58
CA ALA A 188 18.26 -21.46 -12.56
C ALA A 188 18.17 -19.95 -12.43
N GLY A 189 17.00 -19.38 -12.09
CA GLY A 189 16.89 -17.93 -12.02
C GLY A 189 15.63 -17.37 -11.39
N THR A 190 15.64 -16.05 -11.30
CA THR A 190 14.61 -15.20 -10.75
C THR A 190 13.31 -15.27 -11.56
N CYS A 191 12.18 -15.48 -10.88
CA CYS A 191 10.84 -15.31 -11.45
C CYS A 191 10.44 -13.82 -11.37
N TRP A 192 9.66 -13.31 -12.32
CA TRP A 192 9.21 -11.92 -12.31
C TRP A 192 7.70 -11.83 -12.13
N ALA A 193 7.23 -10.92 -11.28
CA ALA A 193 5.81 -10.60 -11.16
C ALA A 193 5.50 -9.18 -11.64
N THR A 194 4.45 -9.03 -12.45
CA THR A 194 3.91 -7.72 -12.82
C THR A 194 2.93 -7.28 -11.74
N VAL A 195 3.28 -6.25 -10.94
CA VAL A 195 2.41 -5.76 -9.87
C VAL A 195 1.85 -4.38 -10.19
N THR A 196 0.61 -4.15 -9.79
CA THR A 196 -0.05 -2.84 -9.93
C THR A 196 -0.03 -2.09 -8.60
N GLY A 197 0.60 -0.92 -8.61
CA GLY A 197 0.72 -0.03 -7.46
C GLY A 197 -0.49 0.90 -7.28
N LYS A 198 -0.42 1.73 -6.24
CA LYS A 198 -1.44 2.73 -5.94
C LYS A 198 -1.44 3.82 -7.01
N GLY A 199 -2.45 3.82 -7.88
CA GLY A 199 -2.59 4.77 -8.98
C GLY A 199 -2.78 4.12 -10.35
N GLY A 200 -2.63 2.79 -10.44
CA GLY A 200 -2.70 2.05 -11.71
C GLY A 200 -1.32 1.83 -12.37
N ASP A 201 -0.26 2.37 -11.79
CA ASP A 201 1.10 2.18 -12.28
C ASP A 201 1.55 0.73 -12.10
N GLN A 202 2.10 0.14 -13.16
CA GLN A 202 2.63 -1.22 -13.15
C GLN A 202 4.15 -1.22 -13.00
N ARG A 203 4.68 -2.26 -12.37
CA ARG A 203 6.12 -2.53 -12.31
C ARG A 203 6.40 -4.03 -12.30
N ALA A 204 7.51 -4.43 -12.90
CA ALA A 204 8.07 -5.75 -12.73
C ALA A 204 8.79 -5.86 -11.38
N VAL A 205 8.60 -6.96 -10.67
CA VAL A 205 9.25 -7.23 -9.37
C VAL A 205 9.94 -8.59 -9.45
N PRO A 206 11.25 -8.67 -9.14
CA PRO A 206 11.93 -9.94 -9.08
C PRO A 206 11.50 -10.74 -7.84
N ILE A 207 11.33 -12.03 -8.03
CA ILE A 207 11.06 -13.04 -7.02
C ILE A 207 12.23 -14.02 -7.08
N PRO A 208 13.02 -14.11 -6.00
CA PRO A 208 14.13 -15.06 -5.95
C PRO A 208 13.69 -16.46 -6.34
N GLY A 209 14.50 -17.17 -7.11
CA GLY A 209 14.15 -18.47 -7.68
C GLY A 209 13.69 -19.45 -6.63
N TRP A 210 14.35 -19.47 -5.46
CA TRP A 210 14.00 -20.34 -4.34
C TRP A 210 12.64 -19.98 -3.70
N VAL A 211 12.25 -18.70 -3.67
CA VAL A 211 10.92 -18.27 -3.19
C VAL A 211 9.85 -18.80 -4.13
N TRP A 212 10.10 -18.68 -5.43
CA TRP A 212 9.17 -19.17 -6.44
C TRP A 212 9.03 -20.70 -6.38
N GLN A 213 10.13 -21.44 -6.33
CA GLN A 213 10.11 -22.90 -6.16
C GLN A 213 9.31 -23.33 -4.92
N ARG A 214 9.48 -22.61 -3.81
CA ARG A 214 8.75 -22.92 -2.59
C ARG A 214 7.25 -22.70 -2.76
N LEU A 215 6.85 -21.61 -3.39
CA LEU A 215 5.45 -21.21 -3.45
C LEU A 215 4.67 -21.84 -4.60
N ALA A 216 5.27 -21.95 -5.79
CA ALA A 216 4.59 -22.33 -7.02
C ALA A 216 3.73 -23.61 -6.92
N PRO A 217 4.15 -24.69 -6.21
CA PRO A 217 3.32 -25.89 -6.06
C PRO A 217 2.06 -25.69 -5.20
N GLU A 218 2.03 -24.69 -4.32
CA GLU A 218 0.89 -24.40 -3.42
C GLU A 218 0.01 -23.24 -3.91
N LEU A 219 0.40 -22.57 -5.00
CA LEU A 219 -0.37 -21.47 -5.59
C LEU A 219 -1.45 -22.00 -6.54
N PRO A 220 -2.57 -21.26 -6.71
CA PRO A 220 -3.59 -21.65 -7.67
C PRO A 220 -3.05 -21.67 -9.10
N GLU A 221 -3.58 -22.57 -9.93
CA GLU A 221 -3.19 -22.72 -11.34
C GLU A 221 -3.63 -21.53 -12.21
N THR A 222 -4.68 -20.81 -11.80
CA THR A 222 -5.22 -19.63 -12.51
C THR A 222 -5.88 -18.65 -11.52
N GLY A 223 -5.93 -17.37 -11.89
CA GLY A 223 -6.71 -16.37 -11.17
C GLY A 223 -6.06 -15.82 -9.89
N PRO A 224 -6.84 -15.18 -9.00
CA PRO A 224 -6.31 -14.44 -7.84
C PRO A 224 -5.68 -15.36 -6.80
N LEU A 225 -4.49 -15.00 -6.32
CA LEU A 225 -3.75 -15.77 -5.30
C LEU A 225 -4.39 -15.66 -3.91
N PHE A 226 -4.98 -14.50 -3.60
CA PHE A 226 -5.48 -14.19 -2.26
C PHE A 226 -6.96 -13.85 -2.34
N VAL A 227 -7.80 -14.84 -2.08
CA VAL A 227 -9.27 -14.72 -2.04
C VAL A 227 -9.78 -14.74 -0.60
N LYS A 228 -10.82 -13.96 -0.31
CA LYS A 228 -11.47 -13.94 1.00
C LYS A 228 -12.03 -15.32 1.32
N THR A 229 -11.91 -15.69 2.59
CA THR A 229 -12.51 -16.90 3.14
C THR A 229 -13.56 -16.52 4.17
N ASN A 230 -14.68 -17.21 4.13
CA ASN A 230 -15.76 -17.05 5.10
C ASN A 230 -15.33 -17.60 6.46
N ARG A 231 -16.10 -17.31 7.53
CA ARG A 231 -15.84 -17.85 8.89
C ARG A 231 -15.76 -19.39 8.93
N GLY A 232 -16.44 -20.07 8.01
CA GLY A 232 -16.41 -21.54 7.87
C GLY A 232 -15.33 -22.08 6.91
N GLY A 233 -14.38 -21.24 6.47
CA GLY A 233 -13.28 -21.66 5.58
C GLY A 233 -13.62 -21.72 4.09
N ALA A 234 -14.90 -21.59 3.72
CA ALA A 234 -15.31 -21.55 2.32
C ALA A 234 -14.75 -20.31 1.60
N VAL A 235 -14.26 -20.50 0.38
CA VAL A 235 -13.78 -19.42 -0.49
C VAL A 235 -14.96 -18.56 -0.94
N ALA A 236 -14.89 -17.26 -0.67
CA ALA A 236 -15.94 -16.30 -0.98
C ALA A 236 -15.91 -15.82 -2.44
N GLY A 237 -14.86 -16.17 -3.20
CA GLY A 237 -14.63 -15.72 -4.58
C GLY A 237 -14.14 -14.28 -4.73
N GLU A 238 -14.31 -13.44 -3.70
CA GLU A 238 -13.81 -12.06 -3.72
C GLU A 238 -12.32 -11.97 -3.39
N GLN A 239 -11.57 -11.11 -4.09
CA GLN A 239 -10.17 -10.83 -3.80
C GLN A 239 -9.99 -10.16 -2.42
N MET A 240 -8.93 -10.53 -1.72
CA MET A 240 -8.56 -9.89 -0.45
C MET A 240 -8.14 -8.45 -0.66
N GLY A 241 -8.48 -7.56 0.28
CA GLY A 241 -7.94 -6.21 0.31
C GLY A 241 -6.57 -6.16 0.99
N ALA A 242 -5.79 -5.11 0.72
CA ALA A 242 -4.49 -4.87 1.36
C ALA A 242 -4.54 -4.86 2.90
N HIS A 243 -5.67 -4.41 3.48
CA HIS A 243 -5.90 -4.45 4.92
C HIS A 243 -5.94 -5.90 5.43
N ASN A 244 -6.61 -6.80 4.71
CA ASN A 244 -6.67 -8.22 5.09
C ASN A 244 -5.29 -8.89 5.03
N ILE A 245 -4.46 -8.55 4.04
CA ILE A 245 -3.07 -9.04 3.97
C ILE A 245 -2.28 -8.55 5.19
N THR A 246 -2.40 -7.25 5.52
CA THR A 246 -1.67 -6.64 6.64
C THR A 246 -2.11 -7.24 7.97
N ASP A 247 -3.41 -7.43 8.19
CA ASP A 247 -3.96 -8.01 9.42
C ASP A 247 -3.54 -9.46 9.58
N ARG A 248 -3.69 -10.30 8.54
CA ARG A 248 -3.33 -11.72 8.63
C ARG A 248 -1.86 -11.93 8.98
N VAL A 249 -0.97 -11.14 8.37
CA VAL A 249 0.46 -11.17 8.70
C VAL A 249 0.71 -10.61 10.10
N GLY A 250 0.09 -9.49 10.47
CA GLY A 250 0.23 -8.89 11.80
C GLY A 250 -0.23 -9.83 12.92
N ASP A 251 -1.40 -10.44 12.77
CA ASP A 251 -1.97 -11.40 13.72
C ASP A 251 -1.10 -12.64 13.86
N PHE A 252 -0.51 -13.12 12.75
CA PHE A 252 0.39 -14.26 12.78
C PHE A 252 1.71 -13.93 13.49
N LEU A 253 2.34 -12.80 13.16
CA LEU A 253 3.56 -12.34 13.82
C LEU A 253 3.33 -12.10 15.32
N ALA A 254 2.19 -11.52 15.69
CA ALA A 254 1.83 -11.30 17.09
C ALA A 254 1.71 -12.61 17.88
N LYS A 255 1.20 -13.69 17.27
CA LYS A 255 1.14 -15.03 17.91
C LYS A 255 2.53 -15.62 18.18
N LEU A 256 3.53 -15.21 17.40
CA LEU A 256 4.93 -15.58 17.61
C LEU A 256 5.68 -14.61 18.55
N GLY A 257 5.01 -13.58 19.06
CA GLY A 257 5.62 -12.56 19.92
C GLY A 257 6.43 -11.50 19.16
N ILE A 258 6.29 -11.41 17.84
CA ILE A 258 7.05 -10.49 16.97
C ILE A 258 6.25 -9.20 16.76
N ASP A 259 6.74 -8.05 17.27
CA ASP A 259 6.13 -6.70 17.10
C ASP A 259 6.54 -6.03 15.78
N ASP A 260 6.31 -6.73 14.67
CA ASP A 260 6.57 -6.23 13.33
C ASP A 260 5.35 -6.35 12.41
N ARG A 261 5.44 -5.71 11.25
CA ARG A 261 4.37 -5.69 10.24
C ARG A 261 4.94 -5.96 8.87
N LEU A 262 4.07 -6.28 7.92
CA LEU A 262 4.45 -6.49 6.52
C LEU A 262 5.28 -5.32 5.94
N HIS A 263 5.02 -4.08 6.36
CA HIS A 263 5.83 -2.93 5.90
C HIS A 263 7.29 -2.96 6.39
N SER A 264 7.55 -3.53 7.57
CA SER A 264 8.91 -3.72 8.11
C SER A 264 9.73 -4.65 7.22
N LEU A 265 9.11 -5.66 6.60
CA LEU A 265 9.76 -6.57 5.65
C LEU A 265 10.35 -5.84 4.45
N ARG A 266 9.63 -4.84 3.95
CA ARG A 266 10.11 -4.03 2.84
C ARG A 266 11.36 -3.22 3.20
N HIS A 267 11.46 -2.74 4.45
CA HIS A 267 12.67 -2.09 4.95
C HIS A 267 13.83 -3.08 5.12
N ARG A 268 13.54 -4.32 5.51
CA ARG A 268 14.53 -5.40 5.55
C ARG A 268 15.09 -5.66 4.17
N VAL A 269 14.23 -5.85 3.16
CA VAL A 269 14.64 -6.02 1.75
C VAL A 269 15.54 -4.87 1.30
N ALA A 270 15.15 -3.63 1.59
CA ALA A 270 15.95 -2.45 1.25
C ALA A 270 17.37 -2.52 1.85
N THR A 271 17.44 -2.87 3.13
CA THR A 271 18.70 -2.95 3.88
C THR A 271 19.58 -4.10 3.40
N ALA A 272 18.98 -5.27 3.16
CA ALA A 272 19.68 -6.45 2.67
C ALA A 272 20.23 -6.24 1.24
N ALA A 273 19.39 -5.73 0.32
CA ALA A 273 19.81 -5.43 -1.04
C ALA A 273 20.90 -4.35 -1.09
N TRP A 274 20.82 -3.33 -0.23
CA TRP A 274 21.88 -2.32 -0.10
C TRP A 274 23.19 -2.95 0.38
N ARG A 275 23.14 -3.84 1.39
CA ARG A 275 24.34 -4.55 1.89
C ARG A 275 24.97 -5.44 0.83
N ALA A 276 24.15 -6.07 -0.02
CA ALA A 276 24.63 -6.95 -1.08
C ALA A 276 25.24 -6.18 -2.26
N THR A 277 24.66 -5.04 -2.63
CA THR A 277 25.01 -4.35 -3.89
C THR A 277 25.80 -3.06 -3.73
N GLY A 278 25.64 -2.35 -2.61
CA GLY A 278 26.16 -0.99 -2.44
C GLY A 278 25.57 0.05 -3.41
N ASP A 279 24.53 -0.30 -4.19
CA ASP A 279 23.92 0.58 -5.19
C ASP A 279 22.48 0.93 -4.83
N VAL A 280 22.25 2.20 -4.51
CA VAL A 280 20.96 2.71 -4.07
C VAL A 280 19.94 2.71 -5.21
N ARG A 281 20.40 2.79 -6.46
CA ARG A 281 19.52 2.77 -7.64
C ARG A 281 18.95 1.36 -7.86
N VAL A 282 19.77 0.33 -7.68
CA VAL A 282 19.32 -1.08 -7.68
C VAL A 282 18.26 -1.30 -6.59
N VAL A 283 18.51 -0.81 -5.38
CA VAL A 283 17.54 -0.89 -4.27
C VAL A 283 16.24 -0.13 -4.60
N GLN A 284 16.34 1.07 -5.18
CA GLN A 284 15.17 1.87 -5.56
C GLN A 284 14.32 1.20 -6.64
N GLN A 285 14.97 0.56 -7.63
CA GLN A 285 14.28 -0.16 -8.70
C GLN A 285 13.62 -1.44 -8.19
N LEU A 286 14.33 -2.24 -7.37
CA LEU A 286 13.77 -3.41 -6.67
C LEU A 286 12.49 -3.05 -5.89
N LEU A 287 12.51 -1.91 -5.21
CA LEU A 287 11.38 -1.44 -4.41
C LEU A 287 10.34 -0.69 -5.24
N GLY A 288 10.62 -0.25 -6.46
CA GLY A 288 9.66 0.50 -7.28
C GLY A 288 9.27 1.83 -6.66
N HIS A 289 10.26 2.65 -6.32
CA HIS A 289 10.05 4.02 -5.88
C HIS A 289 9.72 4.91 -7.09
N ALA A 290 8.44 5.26 -7.24
CA ALA A 290 7.88 6.02 -8.36
C ALA A 290 8.34 7.49 -8.50
N ASN A 291 9.32 7.93 -7.70
CA ASN A 291 9.79 9.32 -7.75
C ASN A 291 11.27 9.36 -8.14
N LEU A 292 11.51 9.26 -9.44
CA LEU A 292 12.76 9.64 -10.09
C LEU A 292 12.49 10.77 -11.11
N ALA A 293 11.73 11.77 -10.68
CA ALA A 293 11.84 13.08 -11.30
C ALA A 293 13.20 13.65 -10.87
N VAL A 294 14.04 13.94 -11.86
CA VAL A 294 15.40 14.54 -11.78
C VAL A 294 16.53 13.48 -11.72
N LEU A 295 17.25 13.33 -12.85
CA LEU A 295 18.52 12.59 -13.07
C LEU A 295 18.46 11.13 -13.60
N HIS A 296 17.55 10.83 -14.53
CA HIS A 296 17.53 9.57 -15.29
C HIS A 296 18.53 9.44 -16.45
N VAL A 297 19.38 10.44 -16.70
CA VAL A 297 20.21 10.45 -17.92
C VAL A 297 21.57 9.70 -17.77
N TYR A 298 22.00 9.30 -16.56
CA TYR A 298 23.41 8.87 -16.39
C TYR A 298 23.70 7.46 -15.84
N THR A 299 22.73 6.62 -15.48
CA THR A 299 23.02 5.21 -15.16
C THR A 299 21.82 4.32 -15.49
N HIS A 300 21.93 3.51 -16.53
CA HIS A 300 20.98 2.42 -16.78
C HIS A 300 21.26 1.32 -15.75
N VAL A 301 20.31 1.06 -14.85
CA VAL A 301 20.35 -0.14 -14.01
C VAL A 301 19.67 -1.27 -14.80
N HIS A 302 20.43 -2.32 -15.10
CA HIS A 302 19.94 -3.48 -15.83
C HIS A 302 19.08 -4.37 -14.93
N SER A 303 18.07 -5.03 -15.50
CA SER A 303 17.20 -5.99 -14.79
C SER A 303 17.99 -7.08 -14.05
N ASP A 304 19.13 -7.47 -14.60
CA ASP A 304 19.98 -8.54 -14.05
C ASP A 304 20.60 -8.13 -12.72
N ALA A 305 20.99 -6.86 -12.58
CA ALA A 305 21.50 -6.33 -11.30
C ALA A 305 20.39 -6.31 -10.23
N VAL A 306 19.15 -6.05 -10.62
CA VAL A 306 17.98 -6.04 -9.73
C VAL A 306 17.58 -7.46 -9.32
N ALA A 307 17.65 -8.42 -10.25
CA ALA A 307 17.46 -9.84 -9.97
C ALA A 307 18.54 -10.37 -9.02
N ALA A 308 19.82 -10.14 -9.32
CA ALA A 308 20.94 -10.54 -8.46
C ALA A 308 20.83 -9.96 -7.04
N ALA A 309 20.38 -8.71 -6.90
CA ALA A 309 20.16 -8.09 -5.60
C ALA A 309 19.06 -8.78 -4.78
N ALA A 310 18.01 -9.29 -5.44
CA ALA A 310 16.93 -10.03 -4.78
C ALA A 310 17.41 -11.43 -4.37
N GLU A 311 18.14 -12.13 -5.25
CA GLU A 311 18.73 -13.46 -4.96
C GLU A 311 19.74 -13.41 -3.81
N ALA A 312 20.50 -12.32 -3.69
CA ALA A 312 21.53 -12.15 -2.65
C ALA A 312 20.96 -11.92 -1.23
N ILE A 313 19.64 -11.75 -1.06
CA ILE A 313 19.02 -11.53 0.24
C ILE A 313 19.09 -12.84 1.06
N PRO A 314 19.59 -12.81 2.31
CA PRO A 314 19.69 -14.00 3.15
C PRO A 314 18.36 -14.77 3.25
N ARG A 315 18.42 -16.09 3.09
CA ARG A 315 17.29 -17.03 3.18
C ARG A 315 17.42 -17.93 4.42
N PRO A 316 16.30 -18.41 5.00
CA PRO A 316 16.37 -19.39 6.08
C PRO A 316 17.03 -20.69 5.60
N ALA A 317 17.58 -21.46 6.54
CA ALA A 317 17.89 -22.87 6.34
C ALA A 317 16.57 -23.66 6.22
N TRP A 318 15.92 -23.52 5.07
CA TRP A 318 14.72 -24.27 4.72
C TRP A 318 15.14 -25.74 4.52
N PRO A 319 14.40 -26.73 5.06
CA PRO A 319 14.71 -28.12 4.76
C PRO A 319 14.63 -28.30 3.24
N ASP A 320 15.71 -28.79 2.62
CA ASP A 320 15.91 -28.80 1.16
C ASP A 320 14.85 -29.60 0.38
N THR A 321 13.85 -30.18 1.06
CA THR A 321 12.77 -30.97 0.46
C THR A 321 11.39 -30.39 0.78
N VAL A 322 10.67 -29.95 -0.24
CA VAL A 322 9.21 -29.89 -0.24
C VAL A 322 8.74 -30.96 -1.21
N GLY A 323 8.11 -32.03 -0.74
CA GLY A 323 7.65 -33.13 -1.61
C GLY A 323 8.74 -34.09 -2.11
N GLY A 324 9.98 -34.01 -1.60
CA GLY A 324 11.06 -34.96 -1.93
C GLY A 324 11.97 -34.58 -3.11
N GLN A 325 11.84 -33.37 -3.66
CA GLN A 325 12.79 -32.82 -4.65
C GLN A 325 13.70 -31.75 -3.98
N PRO A 326 15.02 -31.77 -4.21
CA PRO A 326 15.95 -30.75 -3.72
C PRO A 326 15.70 -29.36 -4.34
N ILE A 327 15.71 -28.31 -3.52
CA ILE A 327 15.87 -26.92 -3.98
C ILE A 327 17.37 -26.72 -4.23
N ASP A 328 17.81 -26.78 -5.49
CA ASP A 328 19.23 -26.62 -5.82
C ASP A 328 19.76 -25.25 -5.34
N PRO A 329 20.96 -25.22 -4.73
CA PRO A 329 21.61 -23.95 -4.41
C PRO A 329 21.93 -23.19 -5.70
N VAL A 330 21.52 -21.92 -5.76
CA VAL A 330 21.92 -20.99 -6.83
C VAL A 330 23.46 -20.99 -6.91
N PRO A 331 24.06 -21.24 -8.09
CA PRO A 331 25.51 -21.19 -8.23
C PRO A 331 26.02 -19.77 -7.93
N ALA A 332 27.13 -19.70 -7.19
CA ALA A 332 27.81 -18.47 -6.79
C ALA A 332 28.32 -17.63 -7.97
#